data_AF-A0A1F9TU74-F1
#
_entry.id   AF-A0A1F9TU74-F1
#
_cell.length_a   1.000
_cell.length_b   1.000
_cell.length_c   1.000
_cell.angle_alpha   90.00
_cell.angle_beta   90.00
_cell.angle_gamma   90.00
#
_symmetry.space_group_name_H-M   'P 1'
#
loop_
_entity.id
_entity.type
_entity.pdbx_description
1 polymer ?
#
loop_
_entity_poly.entity_id
_entity_poly.type
_entity_poly.pdbx_seq_one_letter_code
_entity_poly.pdbx_strand_id
1 'polypeptide(L)'
;MREYLRPWKLITLALGLALLVVGALRLACAGEAGAAGPFKELEAAFPGQLSVSKGTRAPAEFCPDNTCYAFERAPGISDEEYAGFIYLYLYYSSDYAATVAWQNKPESGLTAKAITSRTVHKPCRALAGTRAGLCVLNALLSKLAVKVYDVRYDEGERSAAPVLAAALGRAGEVRYCREFTEAFLGWYVPLALADHDEPGAIIALRQRPGLFGEKLREALLEDRRVQELSTDGITGIDFDPFLSSQDPAEKYSVGKTMVEDGKCLAAIGRPGADTWDVRAELKRRGGDWRFINFHYSTDIPGHANLLSLLLGLKRGRAALPPEQRGE
;
A
#
# COMPACT_ATOMS: atom_id res chain seq x y z
N MET A 1 69.04 -17.09 16.34
CA MET A 1 67.99 -16.13 16.74
C MET A 1 66.66 -16.89 16.76
N ARG A 2 66.07 -17.11 17.93
CA ARG A 2 64.75 -17.76 18.08
C ARG A 2 63.70 -16.66 18.13
N GLU A 3 62.84 -16.60 17.12
CA GLU A 3 61.71 -15.68 17.11
C GLU A 3 60.60 -16.20 18.05
N TYR A 4 60.35 -15.42 19.10
CA TYR A 4 59.24 -15.61 20.02
C TYR A 4 57.92 -15.22 19.33
N LEU A 5 57.09 -16.21 19.00
CA LEU A 5 55.70 -16.02 18.61
C LEU A 5 54.92 -15.42 19.79
N ARG A 6 54.41 -14.19 19.62
CA ARG A 6 53.66 -13.44 20.64
C ARG A 6 52.28 -14.10 20.87
N PRO A 7 51.88 -14.35 22.14
CA PRO A 7 50.68 -15.12 22.49
C PRO A 7 49.33 -14.44 22.18
N TRP A 8 49.32 -13.17 21.75
CA TRP A 8 48.07 -12.41 21.56
C TRP A 8 47.32 -12.76 20.27
N LYS A 9 48.00 -13.31 19.24
CA LYS A 9 47.33 -13.68 17.97
C LYS A 9 46.43 -14.91 18.07
N LEU A 10 46.65 -15.78 19.06
CA LEU A 10 45.83 -16.98 19.28
C LEU A 10 44.50 -16.64 19.99
N ILE A 11 44.45 -15.58 20.80
CA ILE A 11 43.24 -15.18 21.54
C ILE A 11 42.21 -14.53 20.59
N THR A 12 42.64 -13.73 19.62
CA THR A 12 41.76 -13.12 18.60
C THR A 12 41.12 -14.12 17.66
N LEU A 13 41.78 -15.25 17.36
CA LEU A 13 41.24 -16.30 16.48
C LEU A 13 40.18 -17.15 17.19
N ALA A 14 40.32 -17.39 18.49
CA ALA A 14 39.35 -18.15 19.28
C ALA A 14 38.03 -17.38 19.50
N LEU A 15 38.07 -16.05 19.70
CA LEU A 15 36.86 -15.23 19.82
C LEU A 15 36.10 -15.10 18.48
N GLY A 16 36.81 -15.03 17.35
CA GLY A 16 36.18 -15.00 16.03
C GLY A 16 35.43 -16.32 15.69
N LEU A 17 35.98 -17.46 16.10
CA LEU A 17 35.35 -18.77 15.88
C LEU A 17 34.13 -18.98 16.80
N ALA A 18 34.19 -18.49 18.05
CA ALA A 18 33.05 -18.58 18.98
C ALA A 18 31.84 -17.74 18.53
N LEU A 19 32.07 -16.57 17.94
CA LEU A 19 31.00 -15.73 17.36
C LEU A 19 30.38 -16.35 16.10
N LEU A 20 31.16 -17.07 15.29
CA LEU A 20 30.64 -17.83 14.14
C LEU A 20 29.80 -19.05 14.55
N VAL A 21 30.16 -19.75 15.64
CA VAL A 21 29.40 -20.90 16.14
C VAL A 21 28.10 -20.47 16.84
N VAL A 22 28.08 -19.35 17.57
CA VAL A 22 26.85 -18.81 18.17
C VAL A 22 25.92 -18.22 17.10
N GLY A 23 26.47 -17.63 16.02
CA GLY A 23 25.69 -17.19 14.86
C GLY A 23 25.06 -18.36 14.09
N ALA A 24 25.78 -19.47 13.91
CA ALA A 24 25.27 -20.66 13.24
C ALA A 24 24.22 -21.42 14.08
N LEU A 25 24.35 -21.45 15.41
CA LEU A 25 23.35 -22.11 16.27
C LEU A 25 22.03 -21.34 16.39
N ARG A 26 22.01 -20.02 16.19
CA ARG A 26 20.75 -19.25 16.15
C ARG A 26 19.95 -19.43 14.85
N LEU A 27 20.57 -19.90 13.77
CA LEU A 27 19.86 -20.20 12.52
C LEU A 27 19.20 -21.58 12.50
N ALA A 28 19.62 -22.51 13.36
CA ALA A 28 19.12 -23.89 13.36
C ALA A 28 17.89 -24.13 14.27
N CYS A 29 17.52 -23.14 15.10
CA CYS A 29 16.36 -23.21 15.98
C CYS A 29 15.21 -22.29 15.55
N ALA A 30 15.18 -21.85 14.29
CA ALA A 30 13.89 -21.59 13.63
C ALA A 30 13.27 -22.96 13.32
N GLY A 31 12.92 -23.67 14.39
CA GLY A 31 12.22 -24.93 14.30
C GLY A 31 10.98 -24.73 13.45
N GLU A 32 10.56 -25.82 12.80
CA GLU A 32 9.23 -25.99 12.25
C GLU A 32 8.21 -25.70 13.37
N ALA A 33 7.97 -24.43 13.68
CA ALA A 33 6.68 -23.97 14.15
C ALA A 33 5.77 -24.30 13.00
N GLY A 34 5.29 -25.56 12.99
CA GLY A 34 4.41 -26.10 11.97
C GLY A 34 3.30 -25.10 11.82
N ALA A 35 3.38 -24.32 10.75
CA ALA A 35 2.58 -23.12 10.61
C ALA A 35 1.15 -23.59 10.79
N ALA A 36 0.51 -23.11 11.85
CA ALA A 36 -0.89 -23.39 12.09
C ALA A 36 -1.59 -23.14 10.74
N GLY A 37 -2.24 -24.17 10.19
CA GLY A 37 -2.82 -24.06 8.84
C GLY A 37 -3.73 -22.83 8.76
N PRO A 38 -3.99 -22.27 7.56
CA PRO A 38 -4.65 -20.96 7.43
C PRO A 38 -5.93 -20.81 8.26
N PHE A 39 -6.76 -21.85 8.36
CA PHE A 39 -7.95 -21.82 9.24
C PHE A 39 -7.65 -21.72 10.73
N LYS A 40 -6.61 -22.39 11.22
CA LYS A 40 -6.23 -22.33 12.64
C LYS A 40 -5.73 -20.92 13.01
N GLU A 41 -5.03 -20.26 12.09
CA GLU A 41 -4.63 -18.86 12.29
C GLU A 41 -5.84 -17.92 12.24
N LEU A 42 -6.75 -18.09 11.27
CA LEU A 42 -7.97 -17.29 11.18
C LEU A 42 -8.85 -17.46 12.43
N GLU A 43 -9.04 -18.69 12.92
CA GLU A 43 -9.81 -18.96 14.13
C GLU A 43 -9.15 -18.31 15.37
N ALA A 44 -7.81 -18.34 15.45
CA ALA A 44 -7.10 -17.67 16.54
C ALA A 44 -7.20 -16.14 16.45
N ALA A 45 -7.23 -15.58 15.23
CA ALA A 45 -7.36 -14.15 14.99
C ALA A 45 -8.80 -13.64 15.19
N PHE A 46 -9.79 -14.48 14.90
CA PHE A 46 -11.21 -14.14 14.84
C PHE A 46 -12.07 -15.22 15.53
N PRO A 47 -11.89 -15.43 16.84
CA PRO A 47 -12.52 -16.55 17.56
C PRO A 47 -14.04 -16.47 17.46
N GLY A 48 -14.66 -17.54 16.95
CA GLY A 48 -16.12 -17.64 16.78
C GLY A 48 -16.71 -16.80 15.65
N GLN A 49 -15.90 -16.03 14.91
CA GLN A 49 -16.36 -15.27 13.73
C GLN A 49 -16.20 -16.08 12.45
N LEU A 50 -15.30 -17.07 12.43
CA LEU A 50 -15.17 -18.01 11.33
C LEU A 50 -15.92 -19.30 11.66
N SER A 51 -16.90 -19.65 10.85
CA SER A 51 -17.55 -20.96 10.91
C SER A 51 -17.19 -21.76 9.68
N VAL A 52 -16.77 -23.02 9.87
CA VAL A 52 -16.54 -23.97 8.77
C VAL A 52 -17.47 -25.14 9.01
N SER A 53 -18.45 -25.31 8.13
CA SER A 53 -19.39 -26.43 8.23
C SER A 53 -18.66 -27.77 8.08
N LYS A 54 -19.28 -28.87 8.51
CA LYS A 54 -18.72 -30.22 8.30
C LYS A 54 -19.16 -30.77 6.93
N GLY A 55 -18.24 -31.34 6.16
CA GLY A 55 -18.53 -32.05 4.92
C GLY A 55 -17.70 -31.61 3.72
N THR A 56 -17.73 -32.40 2.64
CA THR A 56 -16.92 -32.18 1.43
C THR A 56 -17.29 -30.90 0.66
N ARG A 57 -18.49 -30.36 0.87
CA ARG A 57 -18.99 -29.09 0.30
C ARG A 57 -19.41 -28.08 1.36
N ALA A 58 -18.91 -28.25 2.58
CA ALA A 58 -19.22 -27.35 3.66
C ALA A 58 -18.86 -25.91 3.29
N PRO A 59 -19.82 -24.97 3.36
CA PRO A 59 -19.49 -23.56 3.27
C PRO A 59 -18.70 -23.15 4.52
N ALA A 60 -17.89 -22.12 4.33
CA ALA A 60 -17.32 -21.35 5.42
C ALA A 60 -17.99 -19.97 5.43
N GLU A 61 -18.29 -19.44 6.61
CA GLU A 61 -18.78 -18.07 6.76
C GLU A 61 -17.89 -17.30 7.73
N PHE A 62 -17.49 -16.09 7.35
CA PHE A 62 -16.77 -15.14 8.20
C PHE A 62 -17.70 -13.97 8.54
N CYS A 63 -18.10 -13.86 9.81
CA CYS A 63 -19.10 -12.94 10.33
C CYS A 63 -18.52 -12.10 11.48
N PRO A 64 -17.79 -11.00 11.20
CA PRO A 64 -17.27 -10.13 12.24
C PRO A 64 -18.36 -9.25 12.88
N ASP A 65 -19.51 -9.11 12.21
CA ASP A 65 -20.72 -8.42 12.68
C ASP A 65 -21.98 -9.13 12.15
N ASN A 66 -23.09 -8.40 11.93
CA ASN A 66 -24.35 -8.96 11.40
C ASN A 66 -24.32 -9.21 9.88
N THR A 67 -23.18 -8.95 9.24
CA THR A 67 -22.90 -9.25 7.84
C THR A 67 -21.75 -10.26 7.75
N CYS A 68 -21.78 -11.10 6.73
CA CYS A 68 -20.83 -12.19 6.58
C CYS A 68 -20.31 -12.30 5.15
N TYR A 69 -19.07 -12.78 5.01
CA TYR A 69 -18.64 -13.40 3.76
C TYR A 69 -18.91 -14.90 3.83
N ALA A 70 -19.75 -15.41 2.93
CA ALA A 70 -19.93 -16.84 2.74
C ALA A 70 -19.11 -17.33 1.55
N PHE A 71 -18.40 -18.43 1.76
CA PHE A 71 -17.54 -19.05 0.77
C PHE A 71 -18.10 -20.43 0.43
N GLU A 72 -18.37 -20.70 -0.83
CA GLU A 72 -18.79 -22.02 -1.30
C GLU A 72 -17.75 -22.56 -2.26
N ARG A 73 -17.32 -23.81 -2.05
CA ARG A 73 -16.28 -24.44 -2.86
C ARG A 73 -16.86 -25.48 -3.82
N ALA A 74 -16.33 -25.56 -5.02
CA ALA A 74 -16.64 -26.65 -5.95
C ALA A 74 -16.06 -28.00 -5.45
N PRO A 75 -16.60 -29.13 -5.92
CA PRO A 75 -16.01 -30.44 -5.64
C PRO A 75 -14.56 -30.53 -6.14
N GLY A 76 -13.70 -31.20 -5.38
CA GLY A 76 -12.31 -31.48 -5.78
C GLY A 76 -11.27 -30.46 -5.33
N ILE A 77 -11.67 -29.38 -4.66
CA ILE A 77 -10.72 -28.46 -3.99
C ILE A 77 -10.32 -29.04 -2.64
N SER A 78 -9.01 -29.12 -2.38
CA SER A 78 -8.51 -29.57 -1.08
C SER A 78 -8.89 -28.61 0.06
N ASP A 79 -9.00 -29.11 1.29
CA ASP A 79 -9.21 -28.25 2.48
C ASP A 79 -8.12 -27.19 2.61
N GLU A 80 -6.89 -27.53 2.22
CA GLU A 80 -5.76 -26.62 2.27
C GLU A 80 -5.85 -25.47 1.24
N GLU A 81 -6.23 -25.77 0.00
CA GLU A 81 -6.46 -24.74 -1.03
C GLU A 81 -7.64 -23.85 -0.68
N TYR A 82 -8.70 -24.43 -0.13
CA TYR A 82 -9.89 -23.69 0.29
C TYR A 82 -9.60 -22.77 1.48
N ALA A 83 -8.88 -23.26 2.49
CA ALA A 83 -8.41 -22.44 3.61
C ALA A 83 -7.48 -21.32 3.13
N GLY A 84 -6.57 -21.63 2.21
CA GLY A 84 -5.69 -20.66 1.59
C GLY A 84 -6.45 -19.58 0.82
N PHE A 85 -7.49 -19.95 0.08
CA PHE A 85 -8.36 -19.00 -0.61
C PHE A 85 -9.04 -18.03 0.36
N ILE A 86 -9.71 -18.55 1.39
CA ILE A 86 -10.43 -17.72 2.38
C ILE A 86 -9.46 -16.80 3.09
N TYR A 87 -8.30 -17.32 3.51
CA TYR A 87 -7.26 -16.53 4.14
C TYR A 87 -6.82 -15.37 3.25
N LEU A 88 -6.49 -15.65 1.98
CA LEU A 88 -6.08 -14.61 1.04
C LEU A 88 -7.21 -13.63 0.76
N TYR A 89 -8.46 -14.07 0.71
CA TYR A 89 -9.61 -13.19 0.50
C TYR A 89 -9.74 -12.21 1.65
N LEU A 90 -9.74 -12.71 2.89
CA LEU A 90 -9.82 -11.86 4.08
C LEU A 90 -8.60 -10.95 4.21
N TYR A 91 -7.42 -11.44 3.82
CA TYR A 91 -6.19 -10.65 3.89
C TYR A 91 -6.12 -9.59 2.79
N TYR A 92 -6.59 -9.88 1.57
CA TYR A 92 -6.37 -9.05 0.38
C TYR A 92 -7.58 -8.30 -0.15
N SER A 93 -8.80 -8.72 0.18
CA SER A 93 -10.04 -8.19 -0.41
C SER A 93 -11.10 -7.78 0.59
N SER A 94 -11.05 -8.26 1.84
CA SER A 94 -12.01 -7.88 2.88
C SER A 94 -11.93 -6.39 3.21
N ASP A 95 -13.10 -5.76 3.28
CA ASP A 95 -13.30 -4.38 3.71
C ASP A 95 -13.77 -4.24 5.16
N TYR A 96 -13.96 -5.36 5.89
CA TYR A 96 -14.32 -5.32 7.30
C TYR A 96 -13.25 -4.62 8.14
N ALA A 97 -13.68 -3.66 8.96
CA ALA A 97 -12.81 -2.95 9.90
C ALA A 97 -12.05 -3.91 10.82
N ALA A 98 -12.70 -5.01 11.25
CA ALA A 98 -12.09 -6.05 12.09
C ALA A 98 -10.85 -6.69 11.43
N THR A 99 -10.82 -6.79 10.10
CA THR A 99 -9.70 -7.39 9.38
C THR A 99 -8.50 -6.47 9.23
N VAL A 100 -8.67 -5.14 9.32
CA VAL A 100 -7.59 -4.16 9.13
C VAL A 100 -6.47 -4.32 10.16
N ALA A 101 -6.82 -4.44 11.44
CA ALA A 101 -5.83 -4.61 12.51
C ALA A 101 -5.05 -5.92 12.34
N TRP A 102 -5.72 -6.99 11.90
CA TRP A 102 -5.09 -8.29 11.65
C TRP A 102 -4.22 -8.27 10.38
N GLN A 103 -4.64 -7.62 9.31
CA GLN A 103 -3.90 -7.49 8.05
C GLN A 103 -2.51 -6.83 8.25
N ASN A 104 -2.41 -5.93 9.23
CA ASN A 104 -1.18 -5.22 9.58
C ASN A 104 -0.22 -6.01 10.46
N LYS A 105 -0.59 -7.21 10.92
CA LYS A 105 0.27 -8.04 11.76
C LYS A 105 1.37 -8.70 10.90
N PRO A 106 2.64 -8.73 11.34
CA PRO A 106 3.71 -9.39 10.59
C PRO A 106 3.42 -10.87 10.31
N GLU A 107 2.87 -11.59 11.29
CA GLU A 107 2.52 -13.01 11.18
C GLU A 107 1.52 -13.29 10.06
N SER A 108 0.51 -12.43 9.90
CA SER A 108 -0.51 -12.64 8.87
C SER A 108 0.03 -12.39 7.46
N GLY A 109 0.89 -11.38 7.32
CA GLY A 109 1.64 -11.15 6.09
C GLY A 109 2.57 -12.31 5.72
N LEU A 110 3.20 -12.97 6.71
CA LEU A 110 4.04 -14.14 6.48
C LEU A 110 3.23 -15.34 5.98
N THR A 111 2.06 -15.60 6.56
CA THR A 111 1.16 -16.69 6.12
C THR A 111 0.60 -16.41 4.72
N ALA A 112 0.16 -15.18 4.44
CA ALA A 112 -0.26 -14.78 3.09
C ALA A 112 0.86 -14.98 2.05
N LYS A 113 2.11 -14.62 2.41
CA LYS A 113 3.29 -14.86 1.57
C LYS A 113 3.56 -16.35 1.37
N ALA A 114 3.43 -17.16 2.41
CA ALA A 114 3.61 -18.61 2.31
C ALA A 114 2.58 -19.26 1.38
N ILE A 115 1.31 -18.86 1.46
CA ILE A 115 0.25 -19.34 0.56
C ILE A 115 0.54 -18.92 -0.88
N THR A 116 0.85 -17.64 -1.12
CA THR A 116 1.10 -17.11 -2.48
C THR A 116 2.36 -17.67 -3.13
N SER A 117 3.34 -18.14 -2.34
CA SER A 117 4.60 -18.70 -2.84
C SER A 117 4.50 -20.16 -3.33
N ARG A 118 3.37 -20.84 -3.09
CA ARG A 118 3.18 -22.26 -3.45
C ARG A 118 3.35 -22.52 -4.95
N THR A 119 3.83 -23.72 -5.29
CA THR A 119 4.16 -24.12 -6.68
C THR A 119 2.97 -24.12 -7.62
N VAL A 120 1.77 -24.34 -7.10
CA VAL A 120 0.53 -24.29 -7.87
C VAL A 120 0.23 -22.89 -8.45
N HIS A 121 0.95 -21.85 -8.01
CA HIS A 121 0.77 -20.45 -8.41
C HIS A 121 1.94 -19.88 -9.23
N LYS A 122 2.67 -20.73 -9.97
CA LYS A 122 3.84 -20.31 -10.79
C LYS A 122 3.67 -18.96 -11.54
N PRO A 123 2.56 -18.68 -12.24
CA PRO A 123 2.40 -17.41 -12.96
C PRO A 123 2.41 -16.17 -12.05
N CYS A 124 2.02 -16.31 -10.78
CA CYS A 124 1.92 -15.20 -9.84
C CYS A 124 3.23 -14.92 -9.08
N ARG A 125 4.24 -15.80 -9.19
CA ARG A 125 5.49 -15.70 -8.40
C ARG A 125 6.38 -14.51 -8.75
N ALA A 126 6.26 -14.00 -9.98
CA ALA A 126 7.00 -12.81 -10.40
C ALA A 126 6.44 -11.52 -9.77
N LEU A 127 5.26 -11.61 -9.15
CA LEU A 127 4.62 -10.50 -8.46
C LEU A 127 5.00 -10.53 -6.97
N ALA A 128 4.93 -9.37 -6.33
CA ALA A 128 5.18 -9.23 -4.90
C ALA A 128 3.96 -8.65 -4.17
N GLY A 129 3.89 -8.90 -2.86
CA GLY A 129 2.89 -8.34 -1.95
C GLY A 129 1.45 -8.53 -2.45
N THR A 130 0.67 -7.45 -2.41
CA THR A 130 -0.73 -7.39 -2.86
C THR A 130 -0.95 -7.95 -4.26
N ARG A 131 -0.03 -7.72 -5.21
CA ARG A 131 -0.17 -8.20 -6.60
C ARG A 131 -0.08 -9.72 -6.69
N ALA A 132 0.82 -10.35 -5.93
CA ALA A 132 0.91 -11.80 -5.85
C ALA A 132 -0.39 -12.37 -5.27
N GLY A 133 -0.87 -11.77 -4.18
CA GLY A 133 -2.14 -12.10 -3.54
C GLY A 133 -3.34 -12.12 -4.47
N LEU A 134 -3.59 -11.00 -5.13
CA LEU A 134 -4.72 -10.84 -6.05
C LEU A 134 -4.59 -11.72 -7.29
N CYS A 135 -3.37 -11.92 -7.80
CA CYS A 135 -3.14 -12.86 -8.88
C CYS A 135 -3.53 -14.28 -8.48
N VAL A 136 -3.11 -14.72 -7.28
CA VAL A 136 -3.49 -16.03 -6.75
C VAL A 136 -5.00 -16.10 -6.55
N LEU A 137 -5.63 -15.12 -5.91
CA LEU A 137 -7.08 -15.09 -5.72
C LEU A 137 -7.84 -15.16 -7.05
N ASN A 138 -7.46 -14.37 -8.06
CA ASN A 138 -8.09 -14.42 -9.38
C ASN A 138 -7.87 -15.77 -10.07
N ALA A 139 -6.66 -16.33 -9.98
CA ALA A 139 -6.39 -17.67 -10.49
C ALA A 139 -7.26 -18.72 -9.79
N LEU A 140 -7.44 -18.61 -8.47
CA LEU A 140 -8.29 -19.52 -7.70
C LEU A 140 -9.78 -19.31 -7.99
N LEU A 141 -10.26 -18.09 -8.16
CA LEU A 141 -11.65 -17.82 -8.57
C LEU A 141 -11.94 -18.41 -9.95
N SER A 142 -11.04 -18.19 -10.91
CA SER A 142 -11.21 -18.67 -12.27
C SER A 142 -11.07 -20.19 -12.41
N LYS A 143 -10.22 -20.82 -11.60
CA LYS A 143 -9.91 -22.26 -11.69
C LYS A 143 -10.70 -23.12 -10.71
N LEU A 144 -10.80 -22.69 -9.45
CA LEU A 144 -11.39 -23.49 -8.37
C LEU A 144 -12.92 -23.36 -8.32
N ALA A 145 -13.53 -22.36 -8.97
CA ALA A 145 -14.96 -22.12 -8.83
C ALA A 145 -15.40 -22.01 -7.35
N VAL A 146 -14.56 -21.37 -6.52
CA VAL A 146 -15.01 -20.88 -5.21
C VAL A 146 -15.91 -19.68 -5.47
N LYS A 147 -17.15 -19.74 -4.99
CA LYS A 147 -18.09 -18.62 -5.01
C LYS A 147 -18.01 -17.90 -3.69
N VAL A 148 -18.09 -16.58 -3.76
CA VAL A 148 -18.13 -15.72 -2.58
C VAL A 148 -19.43 -14.94 -2.58
N TYR A 149 -20.07 -14.83 -1.43
CA TYR A 149 -21.30 -14.10 -1.24
C TYR A 149 -21.15 -13.12 -0.08
N ASP A 150 -21.72 -11.93 -0.23
CA ASP A 150 -22.04 -11.03 0.86
C ASP A 150 -23.40 -11.46 1.42
N VAL A 151 -23.41 -11.85 2.69
CA VAL A 151 -24.59 -12.39 3.37
C VAL A 151 -25.01 -11.43 4.47
N ARG A 152 -26.30 -11.10 4.53
CA ARG A 152 -26.89 -10.30 5.60
C ARG A 152 -28.02 -11.04 6.26
N TYR A 153 -28.14 -10.86 7.56
CA TYR A 153 -29.22 -11.40 8.38
C TYR A 153 -30.13 -10.24 8.80
N ASP A 154 -31.01 -9.82 7.89
CA ASP A 154 -31.93 -8.70 8.11
C ASP A 154 -33.29 -9.28 8.52
N GLU A 155 -33.82 -8.83 9.68
CA GLU A 155 -35.15 -9.23 10.19
C GLU A 155 -35.37 -10.76 10.34
N GLY A 156 -34.28 -11.53 10.50
CA GLY A 156 -34.32 -12.99 10.59
C GLY A 156 -34.32 -13.70 9.24
N GLU A 157 -34.31 -12.97 8.12
CA GLU A 157 -34.12 -13.52 6.80
C GLU A 157 -32.65 -13.44 6.36
N ARG A 158 -32.19 -14.50 5.69
CA ARG A 158 -30.83 -14.57 5.12
C ARG A 158 -30.89 -14.11 3.67
N SER A 159 -30.28 -12.95 3.37
CA SER A 159 -30.04 -12.50 2.01
C SER A 159 -28.58 -12.78 1.62
N ALA A 160 -28.35 -13.22 0.37
CA ALA A 160 -27.01 -13.55 -0.11
C ALA A 160 -26.82 -12.99 -1.53
N ALA A 161 -25.86 -12.08 -1.69
CA ALA A 161 -25.51 -11.47 -2.97
C ALA A 161 -24.13 -11.96 -3.43
N PRO A 162 -23.97 -12.45 -4.67
CA PRO A 162 -22.67 -12.92 -5.15
C PRO A 162 -21.67 -11.76 -5.25
N VAL A 163 -20.48 -11.93 -4.70
CA VAL A 163 -19.36 -11.01 -4.88
C VAL A 163 -18.75 -11.28 -6.25
N LEU A 164 -18.92 -10.32 -7.17
CA LEU A 164 -18.37 -10.43 -8.51
C LEU A 164 -16.84 -10.34 -8.48
N ALA A 165 -16.14 -11.12 -9.32
CA ALA A 165 -14.68 -11.06 -9.43
C ALA A 165 -14.15 -9.64 -9.71
N ALA A 166 -14.93 -8.81 -10.42
CA ALA A 166 -14.61 -7.40 -10.63
C ALA A 166 -14.57 -6.57 -9.33
N ALA A 167 -15.40 -6.90 -8.34
CA ALA A 167 -15.39 -6.25 -7.02
C ALA A 167 -14.11 -6.60 -6.25
N LEU A 168 -13.61 -7.83 -6.37
CA LEU A 168 -12.35 -8.27 -5.75
C LEU A 168 -11.13 -7.63 -6.41
N GLY A 169 -11.14 -7.54 -7.75
CA GLY A 169 -10.16 -6.74 -8.48
C GLY A 169 -10.13 -5.29 -7.98
N ARG A 170 -11.31 -4.67 -7.80
CA ARG A 170 -11.42 -3.28 -7.32
C ARG A 170 -10.93 -3.11 -5.89
N ALA A 171 -11.32 -3.99 -4.95
CA ALA A 171 -10.87 -3.92 -3.56
C ALA A 171 -9.35 -4.05 -3.44
N GLY A 172 -8.77 -4.96 -4.21
CA GLY A 172 -7.33 -5.12 -4.31
C GLY A 172 -6.60 -3.89 -4.88
N GLU A 173 -7.15 -3.27 -5.92
CA GLU A 173 -6.61 -2.04 -6.50
C GLU A 173 -6.72 -0.85 -5.53
N VAL A 174 -7.84 -0.73 -4.81
CA VAL A 174 -8.04 0.29 -3.75
C VAL A 174 -6.96 0.16 -2.69
N ARG A 175 -6.73 -1.06 -2.19
CA ARG A 175 -5.72 -1.26 -1.16
C ARG A 175 -4.30 -1.01 -1.69
N TYR A 176 -3.98 -1.49 -2.88
CA TYR A 176 -2.65 -1.25 -3.46
C TYR A 176 -2.39 0.24 -3.66
N CYS A 177 -3.41 1.01 -4.07
CA CYS A 177 -3.31 2.45 -4.16
C CYS A 177 -3.08 3.12 -2.79
N ARG A 178 -3.78 2.67 -1.76
CA ARG A 178 -3.59 3.13 -0.38
C ARG A 178 -2.16 2.85 0.09
N GLU A 179 -1.70 1.61 -0.02
CA GLU A 179 -0.35 1.18 0.37
C GLU A 179 0.73 1.99 -0.35
N PHE A 180 0.54 2.24 -1.65
CA PHE A 180 1.46 3.08 -2.43
C PHE A 180 1.53 4.51 -1.88
N THR A 181 0.39 5.08 -1.53
CA THR A 181 0.30 6.45 -0.99
C THR A 181 0.89 6.52 0.42
N GLU A 182 0.64 5.53 1.28
CA GLU A 182 1.23 5.42 2.62
C GLU A 182 2.75 5.27 2.55
N ALA A 183 3.26 4.43 1.65
CA ALA A 183 4.70 4.27 1.44
C ALA A 183 5.37 5.56 0.93
N PHE A 184 4.68 6.34 0.09
CA PHE A 184 5.13 7.66 -0.30
C PHE A 184 5.22 8.60 0.91
N LEU A 185 4.15 8.72 1.71
CA LEU A 185 4.12 9.60 2.88
C LEU A 185 5.17 9.22 3.93
N GLY A 186 5.33 7.92 4.21
CA GLY A 186 6.32 7.44 5.17
C GLY A 186 7.77 7.79 4.80
N TRP A 187 8.05 8.01 3.51
CA TRP A 187 9.35 8.49 3.03
C TRP A 187 9.39 10.01 2.86
N TYR A 188 8.31 10.61 2.35
CA TYR A 188 8.27 12.03 1.96
C TYR A 188 8.13 12.98 3.15
N VAL A 189 7.33 12.63 4.16
CA VAL A 189 7.08 13.53 5.31
C VAL A 189 8.36 13.88 6.06
N PRO A 190 9.26 12.93 6.40
CA PRO A 190 10.55 13.27 7.00
C PRO A 190 11.43 14.15 6.11
N LEU A 191 11.33 13.99 4.78
CA LEU A 191 12.05 14.81 3.80
C LEU A 191 11.48 16.24 3.75
N ALA A 192 10.17 16.40 3.85
CA ALA A 192 9.50 17.71 3.82
C ALA A 192 9.72 18.53 5.11
N LEU A 193 9.95 17.85 6.24
CA LEU A 193 10.21 18.46 7.55
C LEU A 193 11.68 18.81 7.78
N ALA A 194 12.58 18.22 7.01
CA ALA A 194 14.01 18.42 7.19
C ALA A 194 14.44 19.78 6.62
N ASP A 195 15.40 20.40 7.30
CA ASP A 195 16.01 21.65 6.85
C ASP A 195 16.92 21.38 5.64
N HIS A 196 16.54 21.95 4.51
CA HIS A 196 17.16 21.73 3.21
C HIS A 196 17.25 23.05 2.45
N ASP A 197 18.34 23.22 1.71
CA ASP A 197 18.52 24.38 0.81
C ASP A 197 17.50 24.40 -0.35
N GLU A 198 16.78 23.30 -0.56
CA GLU A 198 15.80 23.12 -1.63
C GLU A 198 14.48 22.57 -1.06
N PRO A 199 13.29 22.98 -1.57
CA PRO A 199 12.02 22.45 -1.11
C PRO A 199 11.95 20.92 -1.27
N GLY A 200 11.43 20.23 -0.25
CA GLY A 200 11.31 18.76 -0.22
C GLY A 200 10.62 18.18 -1.45
N ALA A 201 9.62 18.88 -2.00
CA ALA A 201 8.94 18.48 -3.23
C ALA A 201 9.90 18.34 -4.43
N ILE A 202 10.84 19.28 -4.59
CA ILE A 202 11.80 19.26 -5.70
C ILE A 202 12.80 18.13 -5.52
N ILE A 203 13.27 17.93 -4.28
CA ILE A 203 14.13 16.79 -3.94
C ILE A 203 13.41 15.48 -4.29
N ALA A 204 12.11 15.37 -3.99
CA ALA A 204 11.33 14.17 -4.28
C ALA A 204 11.20 13.89 -5.78
N LEU A 205 10.96 14.92 -6.60
CA LEU A 205 10.89 14.79 -8.06
C LEU A 205 12.21 14.30 -8.67
N ARG A 206 13.36 14.66 -8.08
CA ARG A 206 14.70 14.23 -8.52
C ARG A 206 15.07 12.84 -8.02
N GLN A 207 14.83 12.54 -6.75
CA GLN A 207 15.21 11.27 -6.14
C GLN A 207 14.30 10.10 -6.58
N ARG A 208 12.99 10.36 -6.77
CA ARG A 208 12.01 9.33 -7.12
C ARG A 208 11.11 9.74 -8.30
N PRO A 209 11.68 10.08 -9.47
CA PRO A 209 10.92 10.55 -10.63
C PRO A 209 9.89 9.54 -11.15
N GLY A 210 10.08 8.24 -10.85
CA GLY A 210 9.16 7.16 -11.24
C GLY A 210 7.83 7.17 -10.50
N LEU A 211 7.73 7.84 -9.34
CA LEU A 211 6.48 7.96 -8.59
C LEU A 211 5.51 8.97 -9.21
N PHE A 212 5.99 9.82 -10.11
CA PHE A 212 5.22 10.93 -10.66
C PHE A 212 4.93 10.71 -12.15
N GLY A 213 3.73 11.13 -12.55
CA GLY A 213 3.38 11.29 -13.94
C GLY A 213 4.27 12.35 -14.59
N GLU A 214 4.65 12.11 -15.83
CA GLU A 214 5.55 12.96 -16.62
C GLU A 214 5.08 14.42 -16.67
N LYS A 215 3.79 14.62 -17.02
CA LYS A 215 3.16 15.95 -17.04
C LYS A 215 3.20 16.66 -15.69
N LEU A 216 2.96 15.94 -14.58
CA LEU A 216 2.97 16.52 -13.24
C LEU A 216 4.39 16.96 -12.84
N ARG A 217 5.36 16.07 -13.07
CA ARG A 217 6.76 16.33 -12.77
C ARG A 217 7.30 17.51 -13.58
N GLU A 218 7.04 17.55 -14.88
CA GLU A 218 7.47 18.65 -15.75
C GLU A 218 6.88 19.98 -15.33
N ALA A 219 5.58 20.01 -15.01
CA ALA A 219 4.93 21.24 -14.58
C ALA A 219 5.52 21.80 -13.27
N LEU A 220 5.83 20.94 -12.30
CA LEU A 220 6.45 21.35 -11.04
C LEU A 220 7.91 21.81 -11.21
N LEU A 221 8.71 21.09 -12.01
CA LEU A 221 10.10 21.48 -12.28
C LEU A 221 10.18 22.79 -13.05
N GLU A 222 9.27 23.02 -14.00
CA GLU A 222 9.19 24.29 -14.72
C GLU A 222 8.78 25.44 -13.81
N ASP A 223 7.80 25.23 -12.92
CA ASP A 223 7.40 26.26 -11.97
C ASP A 223 8.56 26.65 -11.04
N ARG A 224 9.31 25.65 -10.55
CA ARG A 224 10.51 25.89 -9.74
C ARG A 224 11.58 26.67 -10.49
N ARG A 225 11.89 26.27 -11.73
CA ARG A 225 12.88 26.96 -12.57
C ARG A 225 12.53 28.43 -12.75
N VAL A 226 11.26 28.73 -12.93
CA VAL A 226 10.78 30.12 -13.08
C VAL A 226 10.87 30.88 -11.75
N GLN A 227 10.51 30.24 -10.63
CA GLN A 227 10.64 30.83 -9.30
C GLN A 227 12.10 31.19 -8.97
N GLU A 228 13.07 30.36 -9.36
CA GLU A 228 14.51 30.61 -9.17
C GLU A 228 15.05 31.79 -9.98
N LEU A 229 14.41 32.11 -11.11
CA LEU A 229 14.78 33.24 -11.96
C LEU A 229 14.10 34.55 -11.52
N SER A 230 13.03 34.47 -10.73
CA SER A 230 12.32 35.67 -10.33
C SER A 230 12.99 36.39 -9.18
N THR A 231 13.22 37.69 -9.36
CA THR A 231 13.78 38.58 -8.35
C THR A 231 12.73 39.10 -7.35
N ASP A 232 11.43 38.96 -7.67
CA ASP A 232 10.34 39.49 -6.85
C ASP A 232 9.81 38.50 -5.80
N GLY A 233 10.20 37.21 -5.89
CA GLY A 233 9.81 36.15 -4.95
C GLY A 233 8.33 35.76 -4.97
N ILE A 234 7.50 36.32 -5.85
CA ILE A 234 6.03 36.13 -5.83
C ILE A 234 5.56 35.14 -6.91
N THR A 235 6.42 34.77 -7.85
CA THR A 235 6.03 33.91 -8.98
C THR A 235 6.24 32.43 -8.70
N GLY A 236 5.23 31.72 -8.20
CA GLY A 236 5.25 30.26 -8.09
C GLY A 236 4.37 29.72 -6.97
N ILE A 237 4.42 28.40 -6.78
CA ILE A 237 3.84 27.77 -5.59
C ILE A 237 4.75 28.04 -4.38
N ASP A 238 4.15 28.51 -3.28
CA ASP A 238 4.81 28.90 -2.03
C ASP A 238 4.51 27.93 -0.86
N PHE A 239 3.85 26.81 -1.13
CA PHE A 239 3.51 25.76 -0.17
C PHE A 239 3.93 24.38 -0.67
N ASP A 240 3.94 23.36 0.20
CA ASP A 240 4.19 21.98 -0.19
C ASP A 240 3.06 21.44 -1.08
N PRO A 241 3.30 21.15 -2.37
CA PRO A 241 2.24 20.79 -3.31
C PRO A 241 1.62 19.40 -3.04
N PHE A 242 2.28 18.53 -2.28
CA PHE A 242 1.80 17.18 -1.99
C PHE A 242 1.04 17.08 -0.66
N LEU A 243 1.34 17.99 0.27
CA LEU A 243 0.73 18.05 1.60
C LEU A 243 -0.22 19.25 1.78
N SER A 244 -0.27 20.16 0.79
CA SER A 244 -1.06 21.39 0.81
C SER A 244 -0.82 22.23 2.08
N SER A 245 0.44 22.38 2.48
CA SER A 245 0.83 23.09 3.70
C SER A 245 2.09 23.92 3.52
N GLN A 246 2.16 25.10 4.14
CA GLN A 246 3.41 25.86 4.30
C GLN A 246 4.26 25.27 5.42
N ASP A 247 3.61 24.77 6.48
CA ASP A 247 4.24 24.09 7.61
C ASP A 247 3.74 22.64 7.65
N PRO A 248 4.42 21.68 6.99
CA PRO A 248 4.03 20.28 7.03
C PRO A 248 3.90 19.75 8.47
N ALA A 249 2.90 18.91 8.72
CA ALA A 249 2.76 18.23 10.01
C ALA A 249 3.76 17.08 10.16
N GLU A 250 4.09 16.70 11.40
CA GLU A 250 4.96 15.55 11.67
C GLU A 250 4.41 14.21 11.13
N LYS A 251 3.08 14.13 10.95
CA LYS A 251 2.38 12.92 10.57
C LYS A 251 1.24 13.22 9.62
N TYR A 252 1.04 12.30 8.68
CA TYR A 252 -0.08 12.25 7.77
C TYR A 252 -0.59 10.81 7.69
N SER A 253 -1.88 10.63 7.40
CA SER A 253 -2.48 9.33 7.18
C SER A 253 -3.23 9.30 5.85
N VAL A 254 -3.35 8.09 5.29
CA VAL A 254 -4.18 7.85 4.11
C VAL A 254 -5.55 7.36 4.57
N GLY A 255 -6.56 8.08 4.10
CA GLY A 255 -7.95 7.86 4.41
C GLY A 255 -8.70 7.04 3.38
N LYS A 256 -9.95 7.46 3.14
CA LYS A 256 -10.82 6.88 2.12
C LYS A 256 -10.09 6.88 0.78
N THR A 257 -10.00 5.70 0.19
CA THR A 257 -9.36 5.47 -1.10
C THR A 257 -10.39 4.85 -2.04
N MET A 258 -10.47 5.35 -3.28
CA MET A 258 -11.41 4.87 -4.28
C MET A 258 -10.70 4.64 -5.60
N VAL A 259 -11.12 3.60 -6.33
CA VAL A 259 -10.63 3.29 -7.68
C VAL A 259 -11.80 3.28 -8.65
N GLU A 260 -11.70 4.11 -9.68
CA GLU A 260 -12.71 4.29 -10.72
C GLU A 260 -11.98 4.53 -12.06
N ASP A 261 -12.41 3.84 -13.12
CA ASP A 261 -11.84 3.97 -14.47
C ASP A 261 -10.31 3.89 -14.56
N GLY A 262 -9.71 3.00 -13.76
CA GLY A 262 -8.26 2.79 -13.71
C GLY A 262 -7.48 3.94 -13.08
N LYS A 263 -8.18 4.90 -12.47
CA LYS A 263 -7.63 5.94 -11.62
C LYS A 263 -7.89 5.60 -10.16
N CYS A 264 -7.01 6.06 -9.30
CA CYS A 264 -7.22 6.03 -7.87
C CYS A 264 -7.26 7.44 -7.30
N LEU A 265 -8.14 7.69 -6.34
CA LEU A 265 -8.12 8.87 -5.48
C LEU A 265 -7.87 8.41 -4.04
N ALA A 266 -6.73 8.76 -3.48
CA ALA A 266 -6.35 8.48 -2.10
C ALA A 266 -6.40 9.78 -1.29
N ALA A 267 -7.28 9.82 -0.28
CA ALA A 267 -7.38 10.97 0.61
C ALA A 267 -6.20 11.00 1.59
N ILE A 268 -5.59 12.16 1.79
CA ILE A 268 -4.45 12.40 2.68
C ILE A 268 -4.86 13.50 3.66
N GLY A 269 -4.62 13.28 4.94
CA GLY A 269 -4.95 14.26 5.97
C GLY A 269 -4.04 14.14 7.19
N ARG A 270 -4.05 15.21 7.98
CA ARG A 270 -3.40 15.24 9.30
C ARG A 270 -4.17 14.40 10.32
N PRO A 271 -3.49 13.80 11.31
CA PRO A 271 -4.16 13.13 12.42
C PRO A 271 -5.17 14.06 13.10
N GLY A 272 -6.41 13.58 13.29
CA GLY A 272 -7.46 14.33 13.99
C GLY A 272 -8.15 15.41 13.16
N ALA A 273 -7.86 15.56 11.87
CA ALA A 273 -8.60 16.46 11.00
C ALA A 273 -9.93 15.83 10.56
N ASP A 274 -11.02 16.60 10.63
CA ASP A 274 -12.35 16.20 10.14
C ASP A 274 -12.44 16.20 8.60
N THR A 275 -11.49 16.89 7.95
CA THR A 275 -11.41 17.03 6.50
C THR A 275 -10.06 16.55 5.98
N TRP A 276 -10.06 16.05 4.74
CA TRP A 276 -8.85 15.68 4.03
C TRP A 276 -8.20 16.93 3.43
N ASP A 277 -6.93 17.16 3.74
CA ASP A 277 -6.17 18.30 3.21
C ASP A 277 -5.95 18.14 1.70
N VAL A 278 -5.68 16.90 1.24
CA VAL A 278 -5.34 16.58 -0.15
C VAL A 278 -6.01 15.28 -0.60
N ARG A 279 -6.38 15.18 -1.88
CA ARG A 279 -6.63 13.89 -2.54
C ARG A 279 -5.61 13.67 -3.63
N ALA A 280 -4.74 12.70 -3.44
CA ALA A 280 -3.80 12.27 -4.46
C ALA A 280 -4.53 11.51 -5.56
N GLU A 281 -4.38 11.93 -6.81
CA GLU A 281 -4.88 11.20 -7.98
C GLU A 281 -3.74 10.38 -8.57
N LEU A 282 -3.96 9.07 -8.71
CA LEU A 282 -2.99 8.13 -9.23
C LEU A 282 -3.52 7.42 -10.47
N LYS A 283 -2.62 7.05 -11.36
CA LYS A 283 -2.93 6.23 -12.54
C LYS A 283 -1.88 5.14 -12.73
N ARG A 284 -2.32 3.97 -13.17
CA ARG A 284 -1.40 2.87 -13.50
C ARG A 284 -0.64 3.15 -14.80
N ARG A 285 0.66 2.89 -14.79
CA ARG A 285 1.52 2.85 -15.99
C ARG A 285 2.54 1.74 -15.84
N GLY A 286 2.52 0.76 -16.74
CA GLY A 286 3.49 -0.36 -16.71
C GLY A 286 3.32 -1.29 -15.52
N GLY A 287 2.13 -1.33 -14.91
CA GLY A 287 1.85 -2.18 -13.76
C GLY A 287 1.91 -1.48 -12.40
N ASP A 288 2.50 -0.29 -12.33
CA ASP A 288 2.72 0.46 -11.09
C ASP A 288 1.89 1.75 -11.05
N TRP A 289 1.60 2.23 -9.84
CA TRP A 289 0.95 3.51 -9.62
C TRP A 289 1.90 4.68 -9.80
N ARG A 290 1.36 5.81 -10.27
CA ARG A 290 2.05 7.10 -10.30
C ARG A 290 1.08 8.21 -9.92
N PHE A 291 1.53 9.17 -9.13
CA PHE A 291 0.81 10.40 -8.87
C PHE A 291 0.71 11.22 -10.14
N ILE A 292 -0.51 11.50 -10.59
CA ILE A 292 -0.77 12.30 -11.80
C ILE A 292 -1.38 13.66 -11.49
N ASN A 293 -1.95 13.84 -10.29
CA ASN A 293 -2.44 15.12 -9.81
C ASN A 293 -2.62 15.10 -8.28
N PHE A 294 -2.81 16.26 -7.67
CA PHE A 294 -3.19 16.42 -6.27
C PHE A 294 -4.34 17.43 -6.19
N HIS A 295 -5.46 17.04 -5.58
CA HIS A 295 -6.67 17.85 -5.47
C HIS A 295 -6.75 18.44 -4.06
N TYR A 296 -7.07 19.72 -3.97
CA TYR A 296 -7.11 20.47 -2.71
C TYR A 296 -8.55 20.75 -2.32
N SER A 297 -8.83 20.76 -1.01
CA SER A 297 -10.13 21.20 -0.49
C SER A 297 -10.18 22.73 -0.46
N THR A 298 -10.38 23.36 -1.62
CA THR A 298 -10.46 24.83 -1.75
C THR A 298 -11.66 25.25 -2.58
N ASP A 299 -12.28 26.36 -2.19
CA ASP A 299 -13.38 26.99 -2.92
C ASP A 299 -12.87 27.95 -4.02
N ILE A 300 -11.55 28.14 -4.14
CA ILE A 300 -10.96 29.06 -5.13
C ILE A 300 -11.04 28.43 -6.54
N PRO A 301 -11.76 29.04 -7.50
CA PRO A 301 -11.84 28.53 -8.85
C PRO A 301 -10.46 28.40 -9.51
N GLY A 302 -10.20 27.27 -10.16
CA GLY A 302 -8.91 26.99 -10.81
C GLY A 302 -7.80 26.48 -9.86
N HIS A 303 -8.01 26.53 -8.55
CA HIS A 303 -7.08 26.01 -7.54
C HIS A 303 -7.52 24.64 -6.98
N ALA A 304 -8.59 24.06 -7.54
CA ALA A 304 -9.11 22.77 -7.11
C ALA A 304 -8.08 21.62 -7.20
N ASN A 305 -7.05 21.76 -8.05
CA ASN A 305 -5.95 20.80 -8.13
C ASN A 305 -4.64 21.43 -8.62
N LEU A 306 -3.53 20.77 -8.30
CA LEU A 306 -2.16 21.20 -8.57
C LEU A 306 -1.89 21.49 -10.04
N LEU A 307 -2.30 20.62 -10.96
CA LEU A 307 -2.09 20.86 -12.39
C LEU A 307 -2.84 22.10 -12.90
N SER A 308 -4.02 22.38 -12.36
CA SER A 308 -4.80 23.57 -12.74
C SER A 308 -4.17 24.84 -12.16
N LEU A 309 -3.70 24.78 -10.90
CA LEU A 309 -2.95 25.85 -10.25
C LEU A 309 -1.68 26.20 -11.05
N LEU A 310 -0.84 25.21 -11.37
CA LEU A 310 0.39 25.39 -12.15
C LEU A 310 0.13 25.99 -13.54
N LEU A 311 -0.97 25.59 -14.19
CA LEU A 311 -1.37 26.16 -15.47
C LEU A 311 -1.83 27.62 -15.34
N GLY A 312 -2.55 27.94 -14.27
CA GLY A 312 -2.95 29.31 -13.93
C GLY A 312 -1.73 30.21 -13.73
N LEU A 313 -0.78 29.77 -12.91
CA LEU A 313 0.48 30.47 -12.67
C LEU A 313 1.26 30.69 -13.96
N LYS A 314 1.39 29.66 -14.81
CA LYS A 314 2.04 29.77 -16.12
C LYS A 314 1.38 30.82 -17.01
N ARG A 315 0.05 30.86 -17.05
CA ARG A 315 -0.70 31.86 -17.85
C ARG A 315 -0.56 33.26 -17.28
N GLY A 316 -0.62 33.41 -15.96
CA GLY A 316 -0.41 34.68 -15.28
C GLY A 316 0.93 35.29 -15.67
N ARG A 317 2.01 34.49 -15.60
CA ARG A 317 3.35 34.91 -16.01
C ARG A 317 3.44 35.33 -17.48
N ALA A 318 2.80 34.57 -18.38
CA ALA A 318 2.78 34.91 -19.80
C ALA A 318 2.01 36.21 -20.12
N ALA A 319 1.11 36.64 -19.23
CA ALA A 319 0.37 37.89 -19.38
C ALA A 319 1.11 39.11 -18.80
N LEU A 320 2.23 38.91 -18.07
CA LEU A 320 3.02 39.99 -17.52
C LEU A 320 3.77 40.77 -18.63
N PRO A 321 3.91 42.10 -18.49
CA PRO A 321 4.78 42.89 -19.36
C PRO A 321 6.20 42.32 -19.43
N PRO A 322 6.92 42.45 -20.56
CA PRO A 322 8.30 41.94 -20.71
C PRO A 322 9.22 42.34 -19.55
N GLU A 323 9.12 43.57 -19.05
CA GLU A 323 9.91 44.07 -17.94
C GLU A 323 9.68 43.33 -16.60
N GLN A 324 8.56 42.62 -16.46
CA GLN A 324 8.19 41.83 -15.29
C GLN A 324 8.37 40.32 -15.52
N ARG A 325 8.83 39.89 -16.71
CA ARG A 325 9.00 38.47 -17.05
C ARG A 325 10.34 37.87 -16.60
N GLY A 326 11.32 38.69 -16.19
CA GLY A 326 12.63 38.21 -15.78
C GLY A 326 13.41 37.46 -16.88
N GLU A 327 13.09 37.76 -18.15
CA GLU A 327 13.75 37.22 -19.35
C GLU A 327 15.03 37.98 -19.73
#